data_AF-A0A972TXU2-F1
#
_entry.id   AF-A0A972TXU2-F1
#
_cell.length_a   1.000
_cell.length_b   1.000
_cell.length_c   1.000
_cell.angle_alpha   90.00
_cell.angle_beta   90.00
_cell.angle_gamma   90.00
#
_symmetry.space_group_name_H-M   'P 1'
#
loop_
_entity.id
_entity.type
_entity.pdbx_description
1 polymer ?
#
loop_
_entity_poly.entity_id
_entity_poly.type
_entity_poly.pdbx_seq_one_letter_code
_entity_poly.pdbx_strand_id
1 'polypeptide(L)' 'MAISRKIEDFISQSSWIRKMFEDGVRLKKVYGAENVFDFSLGNPDVSPPERFKEILREISAEDIPAMHSYMPN' A
#
# COMPACT_ATOMS: atom_id res chain seq x y z
N MET A 1 -23.28 16.69 5.96
CA MET A 1 -22.92 15.29 5.68
C MET A 1 -23.12 14.48 6.96
N ALA A 2 -23.57 13.23 6.91
CA ALA A 2 -23.87 12.42 8.10
C ALA A 2 -22.62 11.80 8.77
N ILE A 3 -21.53 12.57 8.88
CA ILE A 3 -20.27 12.16 9.51
C ILE A 3 -19.84 13.23 10.51
N SER A 4 -18.99 12.85 11.48
CA SER A 4 -18.45 13.83 12.43
C SER A 4 -17.51 14.79 11.71
N ARG A 5 -17.49 16.07 12.14
CA ARG A 5 -16.59 17.10 11.60
C ARG A 5 -15.12 16.66 11.61
N LYS A 6 -14.70 15.98 12.69
CA LYS A 6 -13.33 15.46 12.81
C LYS A 6 -12.97 14.45 11.71
N ILE A 7 -13.92 13.60 11.32
CA ILE A 7 -13.71 12.64 10.23
C ILE A 7 -13.70 13.35 8.87
N GLU A 8 -14.58 14.32 8.67
CA GLU A 8 -14.60 15.16 7.48
C GLU A 8 -13.25 15.86 7.26
N ASP A 9 -12.70 16.45 8.32
CA ASP A 9 -11.39 17.12 8.29
C ASP A 9 -10.25 16.15 7.93
N PHE A 10 -10.19 14.96 8.54
CA PHE A 10 -9.14 13.98 8.24
C PHE A 10 -9.20 13.46 6.80
N ILE A 11 -10.40 13.21 6.27
CA ILE A 11 -10.58 12.77 4.88
C ILE A 11 -10.03 13.86 3.94
N SER A 12 -10.34 15.12 4.21
CA SER A 12 -9.87 16.24 3.37
C SER A 12 -8.34 16.36 3.34
N GLN A 13 -7.67 16.16 4.49
CA GLN A 13 -6.22 16.33 4.62
C GLN A 13 -5.40 15.12 4.12
N SER A 14 -5.93 13.91 4.21
CA SER A 14 -5.23 12.67 3.80
C SER A 14 -4.92 12.58 2.30
N SER A 15 -5.47 13.47 1.50
CA SER A 15 -5.49 13.36 0.04
C SER A 15 -4.24 13.89 -0.67
N TRP A 16 -3.38 14.67 -0.02
CA TRP A 16 -2.30 15.40 -0.70
C TRP A 16 -1.21 14.48 -1.28
N ILE A 17 -0.71 13.51 -0.51
CA ILE A 17 0.31 12.56 -0.99
C ILE A 17 -0.24 11.74 -2.16
N ARG A 18 -1.49 11.24 -2.03
CA ARG A 18 -2.16 10.48 -3.08
C ARG A 18 -2.36 11.30 -4.35
N LYS A 19 -2.79 12.55 -4.20
CA LYS A 19 -2.97 13.48 -5.32
C LYS A 19 -1.66 13.75 -6.05
N MET A 20 -0.57 13.98 -5.30
CA MET A 20 0.76 14.16 -5.89
C MET A 20 1.23 12.92 -6.65
N PHE A 21 0.97 11.72 -6.12
CA PHE A 21 1.26 10.47 -6.81
C PHE A 21 0.46 10.32 -8.12
N GLU A 22 -0.85 10.60 -8.09
CA GLU A 22 -1.71 10.57 -9.28
C GLU A 22 -1.27 11.58 -10.34
N ASP A 23 -0.90 12.79 -9.91
CA ASP A 23 -0.31 13.80 -10.79
C ASP A 23 1.04 13.33 -11.35
N GLY A 24 1.89 12.67 -10.55
CA GLY A 24 3.13 12.03 -11.00
C GLY A 24 2.87 11.02 -12.11
N VAL A 25 1.88 10.13 -11.94
CA VAL A 25 1.45 9.16 -12.98
C VAL A 25 0.98 9.87 -14.24
N ARG A 26 0.20 10.96 -14.11
CA ARG A 26 -0.26 11.76 -15.25
C ARG A 26 0.92 12.41 -15.99
N LEU A 27 1.87 13.00 -15.26
CA LEU A 27 3.04 13.65 -15.83
C LEU A 27 3.96 12.65 -16.54
N LYS A 28 4.14 11.44 -15.99
CA LYS A 28 4.93 10.37 -16.63
C LYS A 28 4.36 9.97 -17.99
N LYS A 29 3.03 10.04 -18.18
CA LYS A 29 2.38 9.80 -19.49
C LYS A 29 2.61 10.91 -20.51
N VAL A 30 2.76 12.16 -20.05
CA VAL A 30 2.93 13.34 -20.93
C VAL A 30 4.40 13.55 -21.29
N TYR A 31 5.29 13.38 -20.32
CA TYR A 31 6.70 13.78 -20.42
C TYR A 31 7.68 12.60 -20.42
N GLY A 32 7.21 11.36 -20.27
CA GLY A 32 8.08 10.19 -20.08
C GLY A 32 8.40 9.93 -18.61
N ALA A 33 8.64 8.67 -18.25
CA ALA A 33 8.87 8.27 -16.87
C ALA A 33 10.22 8.74 -16.32
N GLU A 34 11.21 8.84 -17.21
CA GLU A 34 12.56 9.30 -16.97
C GLU A 34 12.66 10.80 -16.65
N ASN A 35 11.64 11.59 -17.03
CA ASN A 35 11.60 13.04 -16.85
C ASN A 35 10.76 13.48 -15.63
N VAL A 36 10.28 12.53 -14.81
CA VAL A 36 9.41 12.81 -13.66
C VAL A 36 9.98 12.20 -12.39
N PHE A 37 10.49 13.06 -11.52
CA PHE A 37 11.06 12.69 -10.22
C PHE A 37 9.98 12.68 -9.13
N ASP A 38 9.29 11.55 -9.02
CA ASP A 38 8.17 11.36 -8.10
C ASP A 38 8.66 10.84 -6.74
N PHE A 39 8.79 11.76 -5.77
CA PHE A 39 9.16 11.47 -4.38
C PHE A 39 7.95 11.51 -3.41
N SER A 40 6.73 11.31 -3.94
CA SER A 40 5.51 11.46 -3.15
C SER A 40 5.23 10.26 -2.21
N LEU A 41 5.30 9.03 -2.72
CA LEU A 41 5.02 7.81 -1.95
C LEU A 41 6.29 7.23 -1.33
N GLY A 42 6.20 6.89 -0.04
CA GLY A 42 7.21 6.14 0.70
C GLY A 42 6.98 4.63 0.72
N ASN A 43 6.42 4.05 -0.35
CA ASN A 43 6.22 2.62 -0.42
C ASN A 43 7.57 1.90 -0.62
N PRO A 44 7.83 0.76 0.06
CA PRO A 44 8.98 -0.07 -0.25
C PRO A 44 8.97 -0.49 -1.72
N ASP A 45 10.10 -0.35 -2.41
CA ASP A 45 10.29 -0.66 -3.83
C ASP A 45 11.05 -1.96 -4.07
N VAL A 46 11.76 -2.46 -3.05
CA VAL A 46 12.50 -3.72 -3.11
C VAL A 46 11.56 -4.91 -2.87
N SER A 47 11.62 -5.89 -3.77
CA SER A 47 10.89 -7.15 -3.59
C SER A 47 11.39 -7.91 -2.35
N PRO A 48 10.51 -8.64 -1.64
CA PRO A 48 10.95 -9.46 -0.51
C PRO A 48 11.90 -10.58 -0.97
N PRO A 49 12.75 -11.12 -0.07
CA PRO A 49 13.60 -12.26 -0.37
C PRO A 49 12.78 -13.48 -0.84
N GLU A 50 13.35 -14.33 -1.71
CA GLU A 50 12.61 -15.48 -2.27
C GLU A 50 12.09 -16.43 -1.18
N ARG A 51 12.83 -16.56 -0.07
CA ARG A 51 12.44 -17.34 1.10
C ARG A 51 11.06 -16.98 1.65
N PHE A 52 10.65 -15.70 1.55
CA PHE A 52 9.32 -15.26 1.97
C PHE A 52 8.22 -16.00 1.19
N LYS A 53 8.37 -16.10 -0.15
CA LYS A 53 7.39 -16.75 -1.01
C LYS A 53 7.38 -18.26 -0.84
N GLU A 54 8.53 -18.87 -0.59
CA GLU A 54 8.65 -20.30 -0.29
C GLU A 54 7.83 -20.66 0.96
N ILE A 55 8.10 -19.99 2.08
CA ILE A 55 7.43 -20.25 3.36
C ILE A 55 5.94 -19.91 3.28
N LEU A 56 5.58 -18.82 2.60
CA LEU A 56 4.18 -18.47 2.41
C LEU A 56 3.40 -19.58 1.70
N ARG A 57 3.99 -20.17 0.65
CA ARG A 57 3.37 -21.31 -0.06
C ARG A 57 3.27 -22.54 0.82
N GLU A 58 4.34 -22.89 1.52
CA GLU A 58 4.39 -24.03 2.45
C GLU A 58 3.27 -23.93 3.50
N ILE A 59 3.22 -22.85 4.27
CA ILE A 59 2.20 -22.61 5.30
C ILE A 59 0.80 -22.60 4.68
N SER A 60 0.60 -21.98 3.51
CA SER A 60 -0.72 -21.93 2.88
C SER A 60 -1.25 -23.27 2.38
N ALA A 61 -0.36 -24.24 2.17
CA ALA A 61 -0.72 -25.58 1.67
C ALA A 61 -0.96 -26.58 2.81
N GLU A 62 -0.56 -26.23 4.05
CA GLU A 62 -0.73 -27.08 5.22
C GLU A 62 -2.18 -27.04 5.74
N ASP A 63 -2.78 -28.21 5.98
CA ASP A 63 -4.07 -28.33 6.66
C ASP A 63 -3.83 -28.49 8.17
N ILE A 64 -3.43 -27.39 8.82
CA ILE A 64 -3.25 -27.34 10.27
C ILE A 64 -4.55 -26.85 10.92
N PRO A 65 -5.20 -27.67 11.78
CA PRO A 65 -6.36 -27.24 12.53
C PRO A 65 -6.09 -25.97 13.33
N ALA A 66 -6.99 -24.98 13.20
CA ALA A 66 -6.93 -23.71 13.91
C ALA A 66 -5.70 -22.81 13.61
N MET A 67 -4.91 -23.07 12.55
CA MET A 67 -3.73 -22.27 12.18
C MET A 67 -4.00 -20.76 12.01
N HIS A 68 -5.17 -20.40 11.50
CA HIS A 68 -5.57 -19.01 11.28
C HIS A 68 -6.54 -18.49 12.35
N SER A 69 -6.74 -19.25 13.43
CA SER A 69 -7.56 -18.80 14.55
C SER A 69 -6.82 -17.76 15.39
N TYR A 70 -7.56 -17.08 16.28
CA TYR A 70 -6.96 -16.13 17.21
C TYR A 70 -5.89 -16.81 18.06
N MET A 71 -4.72 -16.17 18.14
CA MET A 71 -3.72 -16.53 19.14
C MET A 71 -4.19 -16.06 20.53
N PRO A 72 -3.95 -16.84 21.59
CA PRO A 72 -4.18 -16.38 22.95
C PRO A 72 -3.27 -15.17 23.25
N ASN A 73 -3.80 -14.23 24.04
CA ASN A 73 -3.05 -13.05 24.50
C ASN A 73 -2.01 -13.40 25.56
#